data_AF-A0A132FNV1-F1
#
_entry.id   AF-A0A132FNV1-F1
#
_cell.length_a   1.000
_cell.length_b   1.000
_cell.length_c   1.000
_cell.angle_alpha   90.00
_cell.angle_beta   90.00
_cell.angle_gamma   90.00
#
_symmetry.space_group_name_H-M   'P 1'
#
loop_
_entity.id
_entity.type
_entity.pdbx_description
1 polymer ?
#
loop_
_entity_poly.entity_id
_entity_poly.type
_entity_poly.pdbx_seq_one_letter_code
_entity_poly.pdbx_strand_id
1 'polypeptide(L)'
;MRIPSRLIGGVLVATLLTQISACGSIFYPDRRGQIDGKVDPAIAALDAFALLFYIVPGVIAFAVDFATGAIYYAPGEHAQIDPQKLQKAIKADGSVDNTKLQAIIETELGRSLPLNDPRLIQHKGSVEQLAALGLVPAA
;
A
#
# COMPACT_ATOMS: atom_id res chain seq x y z
N MET A 1 -17.74 -23.61 -43.74
CA MET A 1 -16.53 -23.76 -42.89
C MET A 1 -16.13 -22.44 -42.17
N ARG A 2 -17.05 -21.72 -41.50
CA ARG A 2 -16.76 -20.41 -40.85
C ARG A 2 -16.58 -20.45 -39.33
N ILE A 3 -16.76 -21.62 -38.71
CA ILE A 3 -16.63 -21.82 -37.26
C ILE A 3 -15.16 -21.86 -36.78
N PRO A 4 -14.19 -22.47 -37.49
CA PRO A 4 -12.83 -22.57 -36.96
C PRO A 4 -12.11 -21.22 -36.91
N SER A 5 -12.36 -20.32 -37.87
CA SER A 5 -11.74 -18.99 -37.89
C SER A 5 -12.24 -18.08 -36.76
N ARG A 6 -13.50 -18.22 -36.33
CA ARG A 6 -14.05 -17.47 -35.19
C ARG A 6 -13.53 -17.98 -33.85
N LEU A 7 -13.34 -19.30 -33.72
CA LEU A 7 -12.73 -19.91 -32.54
C LEU A 7 -11.24 -19.56 -32.43
N ILE A 8 -10.49 -19.65 -33.53
CA ILE A 8 -9.08 -19.25 -33.59
C ILE A 8 -8.93 -17.75 -33.31
N GLY A 9 -9.79 -16.91 -33.90
CA GLY A 9 -9.82 -15.48 -33.63
C GLY A 9 -10.14 -15.17 -32.16
N GLY A 10 -11.10 -15.88 -31.55
CA GLY A 10 -11.44 -15.75 -30.14
C GLY A 10 -10.28 -16.15 -29.21
N VAL A 11 -9.60 -17.26 -29.51
CA VAL A 11 -8.41 -17.70 -28.76
C VAL A 11 -7.26 -16.69 -28.92
N LEU A 12 -7.00 -16.18 -30.13
CA LEU A 12 -5.99 -15.15 -30.35
C LEU A 12 -6.28 -13.87 -29.58
N VAL A 13 -7.52 -13.37 -29.61
CA VAL A 13 -7.92 -12.17 -28.87
C VAL A 13 -7.81 -12.41 -27.36
N ALA A 14 -8.27 -13.56 -26.85
CA ALA A 14 -8.10 -13.91 -25.44
C ALA A 14 -6.63 -13.96 -25.04
N THR A 15 -5.77 -14.54 -25.88
CA THR A 15 -4.31 -14.62 -25.64
C THR A 15 -3.64 -13.23 -25.69
N LEU A 16 -4.09 -12.35 -26.59
CA LEU A 16 -3.60 -10.98 -26.69
C LEU A 16 -4.03 -10.13 -25.49
N LEU A 17 -5.28 -10.30 -25.03
CA LEU A 17 -5.81 -9.63 -23.85
C LEU A 17 -5.11 -10.10 -22.56
N THR A 18 -4.68 -11.36 -22.47
CA THR A 18 -3.86 -11.84 -21.34
C THR A 18 -2.46 -11.23 -21.30
N GLN A 19 -1.97 -10.61 -22.38
CA GLN A 19 -0.70 -9.86 -22.34
C GLN A 19 -0.83 -8.49 -21.65
N ILE A 20 -2.04 -8.08 -21.28
CA ILE A 20 -2.29 -6.94 -20.39
C ILE A 20 -2.16 -7.45 -18.94
N SER A 21 -1.00 -7.98 -18.58
CA SER A 21 -0.76 -8.73 -17.33
C SER A 21 -0.37 -7.85 -16.14
N ALA A 22 -0.97 -6.67 -16.04
CA ALA A 22 -0.71 -5.72 -14.96
C ALA A 22 -1.98 -5.54 -14.12
N CYS A 23 -2.62 -6.65 -13.74
CA CYS A 23 -3.95 -6.65 -13.15
C CYS A 23 -4.00 -5.82 -11.87
N GLY A 24 -3.07 -6.04 -10.92
CA GLY A 24 -3.00 -5.21 -9.71
C GLY A 24 -2.75 -3.75 -10.06
N SER A 25 -1.83 -3.49 -10.97
CA SER A 25 -1.47 -2.14 -11.41
C SER A 25 -2.59 -1.39 -12.18
N ILE A 26 -3.54 -2.10 -12.79
CA ILE A 26 -4.70 -1.56 -13.51
C ILE A 26 -5.90 -1.40 -12.58
N PHE A 27 -6.19 -2.40 -11.75
CA PHE A 27 -7.33 -2.37 -10.83
C PHE A 27 -7.06 -1.49 -9.60
N TYR A 28 -5.80 -1.34 -9.21
CA TYR A 28 -5.39 -0.58 -8.04
C TYR A 28 -4.20 0.35 -8.34
N PRO A 29 -4.37 1.36 -9.21
CA PRO A 29 -3.31 2.28 -9.58
C PRO A 29 -2.77 3.10 -8.40
N ASP A 30 -3.60 3.32 -7.37
CA ASP A 30 -3.25 4.08 -6.16
C ASP A 30 -2.20 3.38 -5.27
N ARG A 31 -1.89 2.10 -5.54
CA ARG A 31 -0.89 1.31 -4.80
C ARG A 31 0.52 1.40 -5.43
N ARG A 32 0.65 2.10 -6.56
CA ARG A 32 1.91 2.21 -7.28
C ARG A 32 2.92 3.08 -6.52
N GLY A 33 4.18 2.62 -6.46
CA GLY A 33 5.26 3.28 -5.73
C GLY A 33 5.53 2.70 -4.34
N GLN A 34 4.74 1.71 -3.92
CA GLN A 34 4.93 1.02 -2.65
C GLN A 34 5.82 -0.22 -2.82
N ILE A 35 7.13 -0.05 -2.68
CA ILE A 35 8.11 -1.15 -2.85
C ILE A 35 8.28 -2.03 -1.60
N ASP A 36 7.49 -1.78 -0.54
CA ASP A 36 7.57 -2.50 0.74
C ASP A 36 6.19 -2.52 1.44
N GLY A 37 5.82 -3.67 2.00
CA GLY A 37 4.51 -3.86 2.63
C GLY A 37 4.04 -5.32 2.74
N LYS A 38 2.86 -5.52 3.31
CA LYS A 38 2.20 -6.84 3.37
C LYS A 38 1.57 -7.17 2.02
N VAL A 39 1.78 -8.39 1.55
CA VAL A 39 1.22 -8.90 0.29
C VAL A 39 -0.31 -8.99 0.39
N ASP A 40 -1.01 -8.45 -0.60
CA ASP A 40 -2.45 -8.61 -0.76
C ASP A 40 -2.73 -10.01 -1.35
N PRO A 41 -3.36 -10.93 -0.58
CA PRO A 41 -3.60 -12.29 -1.02
C PRO A 41 -4.56 -12.37 -2.22
N ALA A 42 -5.40 -11.37 -2.46
CA ALA A 42 -6.28 -11.35 -3.62
C ALA A 42 -5.49 -11.14 -4.91
N ILE A 43 -4.54 -10.20 -4.91
CA ILE A 43 -3.68 -9.92 -6.07
C ILE A 43 -2.71 -11.08 -6.30
N ALA A 44 -2.07 -11.59 -5.25
CA ALA A 44 -1.18 -12.74 -5.35
C ALA A 44 -1.91 -14.00 -5.86
N ALA A 45 -3.18 -14.21 -5.49
CA ALA A 45 -3.97 -15.30 -6.02
C ALA A 45 -4.25 -15.13 -7.53
N LEU A 46 -4.58 -13.92 -7.98
CA LEU A 46 -4.80 -13.63 -9.40
C LEU A 46 -3.54 -13.87 -10.24
N ASP A 47 -2.37 -13.44 -9.76
CA ASP A 47 -1.08 -13.71 -10.43
C ASP A 47 -0.75 -15.21 -10.42
N ALA A 48 -1.04 -15.91 -9.31
CA ALA A 48 -0.87 -17.36 -9.21
C ALA A 48 -1.80 -18.13 -10.17
N PHE A 49 -3.03 -17.64 -10.40
CA PHE A 49 -3.91 -18.19 -11.43
C PHE A 49 -3.31 -18.02 -12.83
N ALA A 50 -2.77 -16.84 -13.15
CA ALA A 50 -2.07 -16.63 -14.42
C ALA A 50 -0.88 -17.60 -14.57
N LEU A 51 -0.10 -17.78 -13.50
CA LEU A 51 1.04 -18.71 -13.46
C LEU A 51 0.63 -20.18 -13.66
N LEU A 52 -0.52 -20.58 -13.11
CA LEU A 52 -1.04 -21.95 -13.22
C LEU A 52 -1.39 -22.33 -14.67
N PHE A 53 -2.00 -21.41 -15.42
CA PHE A 53 -2.40 -21.68 -16.81
C PHE A 53 -1.28 -21.42 -17.82
N TYR A 54 -0.39 -20.46 -17.55
CA TYR A 54 0.72 -20.09 -18.43
C TYR A 54 1.90 -19.53 -17.63
N ILE A 55 3.03 -20.24 -17.64
CA ILE A 55 4.21 -19.89 -16.83
C ILE A 55 4.73 -18.48 -17.14
N VAL A 56 4.96 -18.17 -18.43
CA VAL A 56 5.56 -16.89 -18.85
C VAL A 56 4.73 -15.67 -18.41
N PRO A 57 3.42 -15.57 -18.74
CA PRO A 57 2.62 -14.42 -18.32
C PRO A 57 2.40 -14.36 -16.80
N GLY A 58 2.34 -15.50 -16.09
CA GLY A 58 2.25 -15.48 -14.62
C GLY A 58 3.49 -14.91 -13.95
N VAL A 59 4.69 -15.28 -14.41
CA VAL A 59 5.94 -14.69 -13.91
C VAL A 59 6.01 -13.19 -14.20
N ILE A 60 5.57 -12.76 -15.39
CA ILE A 60 5.52 -11.34 -15.75
C ILE A 60 4.54 -10.59 -14.86
N ALA A 61 3.36 -11.14 -14.58
CA ALA A 61 2.36 -10.52 -13.70
C ALA A 61 2.93 -10.26 -12.30
N PHE A 62 3.51 -11.29 -11.67
CA PHE A 62 4.22 -11.14 -10.40
C PHE A 62 5.32 -10.09 -10.48
N ALA A 63 6.18 -10.15 -11.50
CA ALA A 63 7.29 -9.20 -11.63
C ALA A 63 6.81 -7.74 -11.74
N VAL A 64 5.75 -7.49 -12.51
CA VAL A 64 5.18 -6.15 -12.67
C VAL A 64 4.52 -5.70 -11.39
N ASP A 65 3.67 -6.51 -10.76
CA ASP A 65 2.95 -6.10 -9.55
C ASP A 65 3.86 -5.98 -8.31
N PHE A 66 4.98 -6.72 -8.24
CA PHE A 66 6.06 -6.48 -7.29
C PHE A 66 6.84 -5.20 -7.59
N ALA A 67 7.21 -4.95 -8.85
CA ALA A 67 8.00 -3.78 -9.25
C ALA A 67 7.21 -2.46 -9.14
N THR A 68 5.91 -2.50 -9.41
CA THR A 68 5.04 -1.33 -9.25
C THR A 68 4.56 -1.16 -7.82
N GLY A 69 4.55 -2.22 -7.01
CA GLY A 69 4.02 -2.22 -5.65
C GLY A 69 2.54 -2.57 -5.54
N ALA A 70 1.89 -2.90 -6.66
CA ALA A 70 0.47 -3.23 -6.69
C ALA A 70 0.11 -4.55 -5.97
N ILE A 71 1.10 -5.44 -5.79
CA ILE A 71 0.93 -6.68 -5.02
C ILE A 71 0.80 -6.45 -3.51
N TYR A 72 1.19 -5.27 -3.02
CA TYR A 72 1.07 -4.91 -1.61
C TYR A 72 -0.29 -4.25 -1.34
N TYR A 73 -0.69 -4.21 -0.07
CA TYR A 73 -1.85 -3.43 0.34
C TYR A 73 -1.67 -1.93 0.04
N ALA A 74 -2.78 -1.23 -0.22
CA ALA A 74 -2.76 0.21 -0.45
C ALA A 74 -2.22 0.97 0.78
N PRO A 75 -1.44 2.05 0.58
CA PRO A 75 -1.08 2.95 1.67
C PRO A 75 -2.36 3.64 2.16
N GLY A 76 -2.74 3.42 3.41
CA GLY A 76 -4.01 3.93 3.93
C GLY A 76 -4.46 3.34 5.26
N GLU A 77 -3.90 2.20 5.70
CA GLU A 77 -3.69 2.03 7.13
C GLU A 77 -2.56 2.98 7.51
N HIS A 78 -2.90 4.25 7.73
CA HIS A 78 -2.04 5.14 8.49
C HIS A 78 -1.64 4.35 9.74
N ALA A 79 -0.36 4.33 10.03
CA ALA A 79 0.20 3.84 11.27
C ALA A 79 -0.42 4.61 12.45
N GLN A 80 -1.65 4.26 12.80
CA GLN A 80 -2.43 4.91 13.82
C GLN A 80 -2.14 4.14 15.09
N ILE A 81 -1.18 4.68 15.83
CA ILE A 81 -0.96 4.25 17.19
C ILE A 81 -2.22 4.63 17.96
N ASP A 82 -2.73 3.69 18.75
CA ASP A 82 -3.87 3.90 19.65
C ASP A 82 -3.68 5.23 20.42
N PRO A 83 -4.65 6.18 20.34
CA PRO A 83 -4.57 7.47 21.02
C PRO A 83 -4.24 7.34 22.52
N GLN A 84 -4.70 6.28 23.18
CA GLN A 84 -4.43 6.01 24.60
C GLN A 84 -2.95 5.75 24.87
N LYS A 85 -2.23 5.15 23.92
CA LYS A 85 -0.78 4.93 24.04
C LYS A 85 -0.01 6.23 23.77
N LEU A 86 -0.49 7.07 22.85
CA LEU A 86 0.09 8.38 22.54
C LEU A 86 -0.07 9.38 23.70
N GLN A 87 -1.12 9.27 24.52
CA GLN A 87 -1.29 10.10 25.72
C GLN A 87 -0.09 10.00 26.68
N LYS A 88 0.63 8.86 26.70
CA LYS A 88 1.84 8.69 27.52
C LYS A 88 3.01 9.57 27.07
N ALA A 89 2.99 10.04 25.83
CA ALA A 89 3.96 10.99 25.28
C ALA A 89 3.57 12.45 25.53
N ILE A 90 2.42 12.73 26.14
CA ILE A 90 2.01 14.10 26.48
C ILE A 90 2.48 14.41 27.91
N LYS A 91 3.21 15.51 28.08
CA LYS A 91 3.64 16.00 29.38
C LYS A 91 2.46 16.68 30.10
N ALA A 92 2.60 16.90 31.41
CA ALA A 92 1.57 17.54 32.22
C ALA A 92 1.21 18.97 31.77
N ASP A 93 2.08 19.63 31.01
CA ASP A 93 1.87 20.95 30.42
C ASP A 93 1.19 20.91 29.03
N GLY A 94 0.81 19.72 28.56
CA GLY A 94 0.22 19.52 27.22
C GLY A 94 1.23 19.52 26.08
N SER A 95 2.54 19.61 26.35
CA SER A 95 3.59 19.49 25.33
C SER A 95 3.91 18.03 24.99
N VAL A 96 4.33 17.78 23.76
CA VAL A 96 4.73 16.45 23.30
C VAL A 96 6.17 16.16 23.76
N ASP A 97 6.36 15.04 24.43
CA ASP A 97 7.66 14.47 24.76
C ASP A 97 8.18 13.65 23.58
N ASN A 98 9.04 14.27 22.76
CA ASN A 98 9.64 13.64 21.59
C ASN A 98 10.41 12.36 21.92
N THR A 99 10.98 12.22 23.12
CA THR A 99 11.73 11.01 23.49
C THR A 99 10.79 9.82 23.71
N LYS A 100 9.68 10.04 24.41
CA LYS A 100 8.65 9.01 24.61
C LYS A 100 7.89 8.71 23.34
N LEU A 101 7.58 9.73 22.54
CA LEU A 101 6.90 9.55 21.26
C LEU A 101 7.74 8.71 20.31
N GLN A 102 9.04 8.97 20.23
CA GLN A 102 9.97 8.17 19.42
C GLN A 102 9.98 6.70 19.88
N ALA A 103 10.05 6.46 21.19
CA ALA A 103 10.02 5.09 21.73
C ALA A 103 8.70 4.36 21.42
N ILE A 104 7.56 5.04 21.46
CA ILE A 104 6.26 4.46 21.11
C ILE A 104 6.19 4.14 19.62
N ILE A 105 6.64 5.06 18.75
CA ILE A 105 6.70 4.84 17.30
C ILE A 105 7.60 3.65 16.98
N GLU A 106 8.77 3.55 17.61
CA GLU A 106 9.70 2.45 17.39
C GLU A 106 9.11 1.11 17.85
N THR A 107 8.43 1.09 19.00
CA THR A 107 7.82 -0.13 19.56
C THR A 107 6.62 -0.61 18.75
N GLU A 108 5.72 0.29 18.35
CA GLU A 108 4.45 -0.06 17.71
C GLU A 108 4.59 -0.23 16.20
N LEU A 109 5.54 0.47 15.56
CA LEU A 109 5.67 0.53 14.11
C LEU A 109 7.00 -0.05 13.60
N GLY A 110 7.92 -0.41 14.50
CA GLY A 110 9.24 -0.92 14.14
C GLY A 110 10.11 0.09 13.39
N ARG A 111 9.74 1.38 13.42
CA ARG A 111 10.38 2.45 12.64
C ARG A 111 11.07 3.44 13.56
N SER A 112 12.37 3.61 13.39
CA SER A 112 13.11 4.66 14.10
C SER A 112 12.95 6.00 13.37
N LEU A 113 12.20 6.93 13.96
CA LEU A 113 12.04 8.30 13.49
C LEU A 113 12.76 9.26 14.46
N PRO A 114 13.86 9.93 14.04
CA PRO A 114 14.59 10.84 14.91
C PRO A 114 13.80 12.15 15.09
N LEU A 115 12.97 12.21 16.13
CA LEU A 115 12.15 13.38 16.44
C LEU A 115 12.94 14.58 17.01
N ASN A 116 14.25 14.41 17.18
CA ASN A 116 15.18 15.46 17.62
C ASN A 116 16.07 15.97 16.47
N ASP A 117 15.82 15.56 15.21
CA ASP A 117 16.57 16.07 14.06
C ASP A 117 16.17 17.54 13.79
N PRO A 118 17.13 18.48 13.62
CA PRO A 118 16.83 19.88 13.31
C PRO A 118 16.10 20.08 11.97
N ARG A 119 16.08 19.07 11.09
CA ARG A 119 15.33 19.06 9.84
C ARG A 119 13.88 18.57 10.01
N LEU A 120 13.48 18.17 11.21
CA LEU A 120 12.11 17.75 11.49
C LEU A 120 11.16 18.94 11.28
N ILE A 121 10.26 18.80 10.32
CA ILE A 121 9.20 19.77 10.09
C ILE A 121 7.99 19.34 10.91
N GLN A 122 7.69 20.08 11.98
CA GLN A 122 6.50 19.85 12.80
C GLN A 122 5.40 20.82 12.38
N HIS A 123 4.28 20.28 11.91
CA HIS A 123 3.07 21.07 11.66
C HIS A 123 2.13 20.91 12.84
N LYS A 124 1.78 22.02 13.49
CA LYS A 124 0.67 22.07 14.45
C LYS A 124 -0.57 22.50 13.67
N GLY A 125 -1.60 21.66 13.65
CA GLY A 125 -2.87 21.95 12.99
C GLY A 125 -4.00 22.06 14.01
N SER A 126 -4.96 22.95 13.76
CA SER A 126 -6.25 22.89 14.43
C SER A 126 -7.03 21.64 13.99
N VAL A 127 -8.06 21.26 14.73
CA VAL A 127 -8.92 20.10 14.40
C VAL A 127 -9.50 20.24 12.99
N GLU A 128 -9.85 21.47 12.60
CA GLU A 128 -10.38 21.80 11.27
C GLU A 128 -9.32 21.67 10.18
N GLN A 129 -8.06 22.04 10.46
CA GLN A 129 -6.94 21.88 9.51
C GLN A 129 -6.55 20.41 9.33
N LEU A 130 -6.58 19.63 10.41
CA LEU A 130 -6.41 18.18 10.35
C LEU A 130 -7.54 17.53 9.54
N ALA A 131 -8.79 17.93 9.77
CA ALA A 131 -9.94 17.45 9.01
C ALA A 131 -9.87 17.82 7.52
N ALA A 132 -9.38 19.02 7.17
CA ALA A 132 -9.15 19.44 5.79
C ALA A 132 -8.08 18.59 5.07
N LEU A 133 -7.16 17.98 5.83
CA LEU A 133 -6.17 17.01 5.34
C LEU A 133 -6.68 15.56 5.38
N GLY A 134 -7.95 15.33 5.71
CA GLY A 134 -8.53 13.99 5.87
C GLY A 134 -8.05 13.24 7.11
N LEU A 135 -7.31 13.91 8.01
CA LEU A 135 -6.84 13.35 9.26
C LEU A 135 -7.91 13.61 10.32
N VAL A 136 -8.73 12.61 10.63
CA VAL A 136 -9.71 12.72 11.72
C VAL A 136 -8.96 12.46 13.03
N PRO A 137 -8.79 13.47 13.92
CA PRO A 137 -8.16 13.22 15.21
C PRO A 137 -9.06 12.29 16.03
N ALA A 138 -8.64 11.03 16.19
CA ALA A 138 -9.19 10.14 17.19
C ALA A 138 -8.63 10.61 18.54
N ALA A 139 -9.45 11.31 19.32
CA ALA A 139 -9.12 11.70 20.68
C ALA A 139 -9.10 10.47 21.62
#